data_AF-J9G6G3-F1
#
_entry.id   AF-J9G6G3-F1
#
_cell.length_a   1.000
_cell.length_b   1.000
_cell.length_c   1.000
_cell.angle_alpha   90.00
_cell.angle_beta   90.00
_cell.angle_gamma   90.00
#
_symmetry.space_group_name_H-M   'P 1'
#
loop_
_entity.id
_entity.type
_entity.pdbx_description
1 polymer ?
#
loop_
_entity_poly.entity_id
_entity_poly.type
_entity_poly.pdbx_seq_one_letter_code
_entity_poly.pdbx_strand_id
1 'polypeptide(L)'
;FTSVLMIAGGLAGLIIGGRLFVDSATKIAAMAGVSDAFIAITVLAGGTSLPELATCIVAAVKGRGQLALGNILGSNISNILLILGGSALIHPLAANSITQVDMITLLVSSLFILASGFLFKKRKLGRFEGGILLLMEAGYMTWLIMSVIK
;
A
#
# COMPACT_ATOMS: atom_id res chain seq x y z
N PHE A 1 28.88 -7.31 -10.82
CA PHE A 1 28.80 -5.84 -11.01
C PHE A 1 27.51 -5.44 -11.74
N THR A 2 27.21 -6.01 -12.91
CA THR A 2 25.99 -5.73 -13.70
C THR A 2 24.68 -5.82 -12.90
N SER A 3 24.51 -6.86 -12.09
CA SER A 3 23.29 -7.02 -11.26
C SER A 3 23.11 -5.90 -10.23
N VAL A 4 24.21 -5.41 -9.64
CA VAL A 4 24.17 -4.31 -8.67
C VAL A 4 23.73 -3.01 -9.37
N LEU A 5 24.28 -2.74 -10.56
CA LEU A 5 23.87 -1.58 -11.37
C LEU A 5 22.40 -1.67 -11.79
N MET A 6 21.93 -2.85 -12.18
CA MET A 6 20.53 -3.06 -12.54
C MET A 6 19.59 -2.86 -11.36
N ILE A 7 19.97 -3.32 -10.16
CA ILE A 7 19.19 -3.12 -8.94
C ILE A 7 19.17 -1.64 -8.56
N ALA A 8 20.32 -0.99 -8.53
CA ALA A 8 20.43 0.43 -8.17
C ALA A 8 19.67 1.33 -9.16
N GLY A 9 19.84 1.11 -10.46
CA GLY A 9 19.13 1.85 -11.50
C GLY A 9 17.62 1.59 -11.48
N GLY A 10 17.20 0.34 -11.28
CA GLY A 10 15.78 -0.01 -11.15
C GLY A 10 15.13 0.64 -9.93
N LEU A 11 15.80 0.61 -8.77
CA LEU A 11 15.33 1.25 -7.54
C LEU A 11 15.24 2.78 -7.71
N ALA A 12 16.27 3.40 -8.28
CA ALA A 12 16.27 4.84 -8.55
C ALA A 12 15.11 5.23 -9.49
N GLY A 13 14.93 4.49 -10.59
CA GLY A 13 13.82 4.72 -11.52
C GLY A 13 12.45 4.58 -10.87
N LEU A 14 12.30 3.60 -9.97
CA LEU A 14 11.05 3.37 -9.24
C LEU A 14 10.74 4.51 -8.26
N ILE A 15 11.74 4.98 -7.49
CA ILE A 15 11.59 6.08 -6.53
C ILE A 15 11.30 7.39 -7.26
N ILE A 16 12.06 7.70 -8.31
CA ILE A 16 11.92 8.94 -9.08
C ILE A 16 10.58 8.94 -9.82
N GLY A 17 10.22 7.84 -10.47
CA GLY A 17 8.95 7.69 -11.19
C GLY A 17 7.75 7.83 -10.25
N GLY A 18 7.80 7.20 -9.07
CA GLY A 18 6.76 7.34 -8.05
C GLY A 18 6.59 8.79 -7.58
N ARG A 19 7.69 9.48 -7.27
CA ARG A 19 7.66 10.91 -6.88
C ARG A 19 7.07 11.79 -7.97
N LEU A 20 7.55 11.64 -9.21
CA LEU A 20 7.04 12.41 -10.35
C LEU A 20 5.54 12.19 -10.58
N PHE A 21 5.07 10.95 -10.43
CA PHE A 21 3.65 10.62 -10.53
C PHE A 21 2.84 11.33 -9.44
N VAL A 22 3.24 11.20 -8.17
CA VAL A 22 2.53 11.82 -7.04
C VAL A 22 2.50 13.34 -7.19
N ASP A 23 3.64 13.97 -7.47
CA ASP A 23 3.74 15.42 -7.62
C ASP A 23 2.85 15.94 -8.77
N SER A 24 2.83 15.21 -9.90
CA SER A 24 2.02 15.59 -11.06
C SER A 24 0.53 15.37 -10.80
N ALA A 25 0.16 14.23 -10.20
CA ALA A 25 -1.22 13.92 -9.87
C ALA A 25 -1.80 14.90 -8.83
N THR A 26 -1.01 15.28 -7.82
CA THR A 26 -1.38 16.31 -6.84
C THR A 26 -1.62 17.66 -7.51
N LYS A 27 -0.74 18.10 -8.42
CA LYS A 27 -0.92 19.35 -9.17
C LYS A 27 -2.18 19.34 -10.03
N ILE A 28 -2.42 18.24 -10.75
CA ILE A 28 -3.61 18.10 -11.60
C ILE A 28 -4.89 18.12 -10.75
N ALA A 29 -4.92 17.41 -9.62
CA ALA A 29 -6.07 17.39 -8.73
C ALA A 29 -6.35 18.76 -8.10
N ALA A 30 -5.30 19.48 -7.67
CA ALA A 30 -5.43 20.85 -7.16
C ALA A 30 -5.97 21.81 -8.22
N MET A 31 -5.48 21.72 -9.47
CA MET A 31 -6.00 22.51 -10.59
C MET A 31 -7.46 22.17 -10.93
N ALA A 32 -7.90 20.94 -10.67
CA ALA A 32 -9.29 20.52 -10.82
C ALA A 32 -10.21 20.95 -9.66
N GLY A 33 -9.68 21.70 -8.67
CA GLY A 33 -10.46 22.19 -7.53
C GLY A 33 -10.72 21.13 -6.45
N VAL A 34 -9.99 20.02 -6.45
CA VAL A 34 -10.08 19.00 -5.41
C VAL A 34 -9.39 19.50 -4.14
N SER A 35 -9.99 19.26 -2.97
CA SER A 35 -9.43 19.73 -1.69
C SER A 35 -8.11 19.04 -1.33
N ASP A 36 -7.21 19.78 -0.67
CA ASP A 36 -5.91 19.24 -0.22
C ASP A 36 -6.08 18.02 0.70
N ALA A 37 -7.12 18.02 1.53
CA ALA A 37 -7.45 16.87 2.38
C ALA A 37 -7.76 15.62 1.56
N PHE A 38 -8.56 15.75 0.50
CA PHE A 38 -8.88 14.64 -0.39
C PHE A 38 -7.63 14.15 -1.14
N ILE A 39 -6.79 15.06 -1.62
CA ILE A 39 -5.54 14.71 -2.31
C ILE A 39 -4.58 13.97 -1.36
N ALA A 40 -4.48 14.40 -0.11
CA ALA A 40 -3.61 13.78 0.90
C ALA A 40 -4.04 12.34 1.21
N ILE A 41 -5.33 12.11 1.45
CA ILE A 41 -5.86 10.78 1.80
C ILE A 41 -5.91 9.82 0.61
N THR A 42 -5.90 10.32 -0.63
CA THR A 42 -5.99 9.47 -1.85
C THR A 42 -4.65 9.36 -2.57
N VAL A 43 -4.23 10.44 -3.25
CA VAL A 43 -3.09 10.47 -4.15
C VAL A 43 -1.78 10.34 -3.37
N LEU A 44 -1.63 11.07 -2.26
CA LEU A 44 -0.40 11.04 -1.49
C LEU A 44 -0.25 9.72 -0.73
N ALA A 45 -1.30 9.30 -0.01
CA ALA A 45 -1.30 8.04 0.74
C ALA A 45 -1.15 6.80 -0.16
N GLY A 46 -1.87 6.73 -1.28
CA GLY A 46 -1.70 5.66 -2.26
C GLY A 46 -0.37 5.76 -3.02
N GLY A 47 0.10 6.99 -3.22
CA GLY A 47 1.30 7.34 -3.97
C GLY A 47 2.59 6.73 -3.42
N THR A 48 2.73 6.67 -2.09
CA THR A 48 3.90 6.08 -1.44
C THR A 48 4.01 4.58 -1.66
N SER A 49 2.90 3.90 -1.96
CA SER A 49 2.82 2.46 -2.20
C SER A 49 2.91 2.09 -3.69
N LEU A 50 3.02 3.06 -4.59
CA LEU A 50 3.15 2.83 -6.03
C LEU A 50 4.42 2.06 -6.40
N PRO A 51 5.61 2.36 -5.84
CA PRO A 51 6.81 1.55 -6.04
C PRO A 51 6.56 0.06 -5.75
N GLU A 52 5.97 -0.24 -4.61
CA GLU A 52 5.65 -1.58 -4.12
C GLU A 52 4.62 -2.26 -5.01
N LEU A 53 3.59 -1.54 -5.42
CA LEU A 53 2.59 -2.04 -6.35
C LEU A 53 3.22 -2.43 -7.68
N ALA A 54 4.09 -1.57 -8.24
CA ALA A 54 4.76 -1.83 -9.50
C ALA A 54 5.71 -3.04 -9.41
N THR A 55 6.48 -3.19 -8.33
CA THR A 55 7.35 -4.36 -8.15
C THR A 55 6.54 -5.65 -7.96
N CYS A 56 5.43 -5.60 -7.22
CA CYS A 56 4.50 -6.72 -7.06
C CYS A 56 3.86 -7.14 -8.39
N ILE A 57 3.40 -6.19 -9.21
CA ILE A 57 2.82 -6.47 -10.53
C ILE A 57 3.86 -7.13 -11.44
N VAL A 58 5.06 -6.57 -11.53
CA VAL A 58 6.14 -7.13 -12.36
C VAL A 58 6.52 -8.54 -11.90
N ALA A 59 6.61 -8.77 -10.59
CA ALA A 59 6.87 -10.10 -10.03
C ALA A 59 5.74 -11.09 -10.35
N ALA A 60 4.48 -10.68 -10.21
CA ALA A 60 3.31 -11.50 -10.50
C ALA A 60 3.23 -11.88 -11.99
N VAL A 61 3.43 -10.92 -12.89
CA VAL A 61 3.45 -11.13 -14.35
C VAL A 61 4.57 -12.10 -14.76
N LYS A 62 5.71 -12.06 -14.07
CA LYS A 62 6.82 -13.02 -14.27
C LYS A 62 6.60 -14.38 -13.61
N GLY A 63 5.41 -14.66 -13.09
CA GLY A 63 5.09 -15.91 -12.39
C GLY A 63 5.77 -16.06 -11.02
N ARG A 64 6.38 -14.99 -10.48
CA ARG A 64 7.11 -14.97 -9.20
C ARG A 64 6.19 -14.51 -8.08
N GLY A 65 5.03 -15.14 -7.92
CA GLY A 65 4.01 -14.74 -6.93
C GLY A 65 4.50 -14.75 -5.48
N GLN A 66 5.42 -15.65 -5.13
CA GLN A 66 6.03 -15.66 -3.79
C GLN A 66 6.89 -14.41 -3.52
N LEU A 67 7.55 -13.86 -4.54
CA LEU A 67 8.30 -12.62 -4.42
C LEU A 67 7.36 -11.42 -4.23
N ALA A 68 6.25 -11.38 -4.97
CA ALA A 68 5.22 -10.36 -4.79
C ALA A 68 4.62 -10.41 -3.37
N LEU A 69 4.34 -11.61 -2.86
CA LEU A 69 3.85 -11.81 -1.49
C LEU A 69 4.88 -11.36 -0.44
N GLY A 70 6.14 -11.75 -0.64
CA GLY A 70 7.25 -11.35 0.24
C GLY A 70 7.41 -9.83 0.30
N ASN A 71 7.25 -9.14 -0.83
CA ASN A 71 7.28 -7.67 -0.88
C ASN A 71 6.13 -7.05 -0.07
N ILE A 72 4.89 -7.54 -0.24
CA ILE A 72 3.71 -7.03 0.48
C ILE A 72 3.88 -7.23 2.00
N LEU A 73 4.23 -8.44 2.42
CA LEU A 73 4.37 -8.76 3.85
C LEU A 73 5.55 -8.01 4.46
N GLY A 74 6.70 -8.00 3.79
CA GLY A 74 7.91 -7.32 4.25
C GLY A 74 7.73 -5.81 4.40
N SER A 75 7.04 -5.18 3.45
CA SER A 75 6.77 -3.73 3.49
C SER A 75 5.85 -3.36 4.65
N ASN A 76 4.76 -4.11 4.86
CA ASN A 76 3.84 -3.87 5.98
C ASN A 76 4.51 -4.09 7.35
N ILE A 77 5.30 -5.16 7.49
CA ILE A 77 6.06 -5.42 8.73
C ILE A 77 7.07 -4.30 8.98
N SER A 78 7.79 -3.85 7.96
CA SER A 78 8.75 -2.75 8.08
C SER A 78 8.06 -1.43 8.43
N ASN A 79 6.91 -1.13 7.82
CA ASN A 79 6.15 0.08 8.12
C ASN A 79 5.65 0.10 9.57
N ILE A 80 5.16 -1.02 10.10
CA ILE A 80 4.67 -1.09 11.48
C ILE A 80 5.83 -1.07 12.48
N LEU A 81 6.86 -1.90 12.28
CA LEU A 81 7.92 -2.06 13.28
C LEU A 81 8.97 -0.96 13.21
N LEU A 82 9.45 -0.62 12.01
CA LEU A 82 10.53 0.34 11.83
C LEU A 82 10.02 1.77 11.75
N ILE A 83 9.04 2.04 10.87
CA ILE A 83 8.57 3.42 10.66
C ILE A 83 7.67 3.85 11.82
N LEU A 84 6.57 3.15 12.06
CA LEU A 84 5.60 3.51 13.11
C LEU A 84 6.20 3.30 14.50
N GLY A 85 6.79 2.13 14.76
CA GLY A 85 7.46 1.82 16.03
C GLY A 85 8.63 2.77 16.32
N GLY A 86 9.50 3.03 15.33
CA GLY A 86 10.59 4.00 15.47
C GLY A 86 10.09 5.42 15.71
N SER A 87 9.04 5.85 15.00
CA SER A 87 8.44 7.17 15.20
C SER A 87 7.85 7.32 16.61
N ALA A 88 7.16 6.29 17.12
CA ALA A 88 6.57 6.28 18.45
C ALA A 88 7.61 6.34 19.59
N LEU A 89 8.81 5.79 19.37
CA LEU A 89 9.93 5.89 20.32
C LEU A 89 10.52 7.30 20.41
N ILE A 90 10.53 8.03 19.29
CA ILE A 90 11.05 9.41 19.23
C ILE A 90 9.99 10.40 19.72
N HIS A 91 8.75 10.26 19.25
CA HIS A 91 7.63 11.11 19.60
C HIS A 91 6.37 10.26 19.79
N PRO A 92 5.81 10.19 21.01
CA PRO A 92 4.61 9.40 21.28
C PRO A 92 3.47 9.78 20.33
N LEU A 93 2.96 8.80 19.59
CA LEU A 93 1.91 9.01 18.60
C LEU A 93 0.54 8.96 19.28
N ALA A 94 -0.27 10.00 19.10
CA ALA A 94 -1.66 9.98 19.53
C ALA A 94 -2.51 9.20 18.51
N ALA A 95 -3.30 8.23 18.99
CA ALA A 95 -4.18 7.43 18.15
C ALA A 95 -5.54 8.11 17.84
N ASN A 96 -5.67 9.40 18.10
CA ASN A 96 -6.95 10.12 18.07
C ASN A 96 -7.60 10.15 16.68
N SER A 97 -6.81 10.00 15.62
CA SER A 97 -7.25 9.99 14.22
C SER A 97 -7.47 8.59 13.64
N ILE A 98 -7.17 7.53 14.40
CA ILE A 98 -7.40 6.14 13.97
C ILE A 98 -8.79 5.70 14.44
N THR A 99 -9.65 5.33 13.51
CA THR A 99 -11.01 4.88 13.77
C THR A 99 -11.07 3.37 13.98
N GLN A 100 -12.18 2.89 14.54
CA GLN A 100 -12.44 1.45 14.64
C GLN A 100 -12.53 0.77 13.27
N VAL A 101 -12.99 1.49 12.24
CA VAL A 101 -13.10 0.95 10.87
C VAL A 101 -11.71 0.72 10.27
N ASP A 102 -10.75 1.60 10.53
CA ASP A 102 -9.36 1.43 10.10
C ASP A 102 -8.75 0.16 10.71
N MET A 103 -8.92 -0.01 12.03
CA MET A 103 -8.41 -1.16 12.77
C MET A 103 -9.05 -2.48 12.34
N ILE A 104 -10.38 -2.49 12.18
CA ILE A 104 -11.12 -3.68 11.73
C ILE A 104 -10.72 -4.05 10.31
N THR A 105 -10.63 -3.08 9.39
CA THR A 105 -10.23 -3.32 8.01
C THR A 105 -8.82 -3.91 7.93
N LEU A 106 -7.87 -3.34 8.68
CA LEU A 106 -6.50 -3.84 8.77
C LEU A 106 -6.45 -5.26 9.32
N LEU A 107 -7.17 -5.55 10.41
CA LEU A 107 -7.19 -6.88 11.02
C LEU A 107 -7.83 -7.92 10.11
N VAL A 108 -9.00 -7.64 9.54
CA VAL A 108 -9.74 -8.59 8.69
C VAL A 108 -8.96 -8.87 7.42
N SER A 109 -8.39 -7.86 6.75
CA SER A 109 -7.58 -8.06 5.54
C SER A 109 -6.31 -8.85 5.83
N SER A 110 -5.62 -8.56 6.93
CA SER A 110 -4.42 -9.30 7.35
C SER A 110 -4.71 -10.75 7.69
N LEU A 111 -5.78 -11.01 8.46
CA LEU A 111 -6.23 -12.35 8.80
C LEU A 111 -6.70 -13.12 7.56
N PHE A 112 -7.33 -12.45 6.60
CA PHE A 112 -7.72 -13.06 5.34
C PHE A 112 -6.50 -13.50 4.53
N ILE A 113 -5.47 -12.65 4.40
CA ILE A 113 -4.19 -13.00 3.75
C ILE A 113 -3.54 -14.20 4.44
N LEU A 114 -3.50 -14.21 5.78
CA LEU A 114 -2.95 -15.32 6.56
C LEU A 114 -3.76 -16.61 6.34
N ALA A 115 -5.08 -16.53 6.39
CA ALA A 115 -5.95 -17.67 6.12
C ALA A 115 -5.69 -18.22 4.70
N SER A 116 -5.68 -17.35 3.68
CA SER A 116 -5.33 -17.66 2.27
C SER A 116 -3.98 -18.35 2.13
N GLY A 117 -2.97 -17.96 2.90
CA GLY A 117 -1.64 -18.55 2.89
C GLY A 117 -1.53 -19.91 3.60
N PHE A 118 -2.19 -20.07 4.75
CA PHE A 118 -1.97 -21.20 5.65
C PHE A 118 -3.09 -22.25 5.66
N LEU A 119 -4.36 -21.81 5.60
CA LEU A 119 -5.53 -22.69 5.79
C LEU A 119 -6.12 -23.21 4.48
N PHE A 120 -6.06 -22.45 3.38
CA PHE A 120 -6.69 -22.90 2.14
C PHE A 120 -5.83 -23.92 1.38
N LYS A 121 -6.49 -24.96 0.85
CA LYS A 121 -5.88 -26.14 0.20
C LYS A 121 -4.84 -25.84 -0.89
N LYS A 122 -4.91 -24.66 -1.54
CA LYS A 122 -4.00 -24.29 -2.63
C LYS A 122 -2.78 -23.48 -2.18
N ARG A 123 -2.70 -23.03 -0.90
CA ARG A 123 -1.60 -22.21 -0.33
C ARG A 123 -1.09 -21.11 -1.27
N LYS A 124 -2.02 -20.47 -1.99
CA LYS A 124 -1.73 -19.49 -3.06
C LYS A 124 -2.81 -18.43 -3.03
N LEU A 125 -2.40 -17.17 -3.08
CA LEU A 125 -3.28 -16.06 -3.39
C LEU A 125 -3.56 -16.07 -4.90
N GLY A 126 -4.77 -16.45 -5.26
CA GLY A 126 -5.24 -16.50 -6.64
C GLY A 126 -6.08 -15.27 -6.99
N ARG A 127 -6.74 -15.35 -8.15
CA ARG A 127 -7.61 -14.27 -8.67
C ARG A 127 -8.81 -14.02 -7.77
N PHE A 128 -9.32 -15.07 -7.12
CA PHE A 128 -10.49 -14.95 -6.26
C PHE A 128 -10.16 -14.20 -4.96
N GLU A 129 -9.09 -14.60 -4.29
CA GLU A 129 -8.63 -13.93 -3.07
C GLU A 129 -8.18 -12.49 -3.35
N GLY A 130 -7.49 -12.26 -4.48
CA GLY A 130 -7.15 -10.91 -4.93
C GLY A 130 -8.38 -10.04 -5.23
N GLY A 131 -9.43 -10.62 -5.82
CA GLY A 131 -10.69 -9.93 -6.05
C GLY A 131 -11.39 -9.51 -4.76
N ILE A 132 -11.40 -10.37 -3.74
CA ILE A 132 -11.93 -10.03 -2.42
C ILE A 132 -11.14 -8.88 -1.78
N LEU A 133 -9.80 -8.96 -1.80
CA LEU A 133 -8.94 -7.91 -1.25
C LEU A 133 -9.14 -6.56 -1.96
N LEU A 134 -9.29 -6.57 -3.29
CA LEU A 134 -9.59 -5.35 -4.05
C LEU A 134 -10.96 -4.76 -3.68
N LEU A 135 -11.98 -5.59 -3.44
CA LEU A 135 -13.29 -5.12 -2.99
C LEU A 135 -13.24 -4.54 -1.58
N MET A 136 -12.48 -5.15 -0.67
CA MET A 136 -12.25 -4.62 0.67
C MET A 136 -11.56 -3.25 0.60
N GLU A 137 -10.50 -3.13 -0.20
CA GLU A 137 -9.78 -1.88 -0.42
C GLU A 137 -10.69 -0.79 -1.01
N ALA A 138 -11.45 -1.10 -2.07
CA ALA A 138 -12.37 -0.16 -2.68
C ALA A 138 -13.48 0.29 -1.71
N GLY A 139 -14.01 -0.64 -0.92
CA GLY A 139 -15.02 -0.35 0.11
C GLY A 139 -14.47 0.56 1.22
N TYR A 140 -13.26 0.27 1.70
CA TYR A 140 -12.59 1.08 2.71
C TYR A 140 -12.27 2.49 2.19
N MET A 141 -11.70 2.60 1.00
CA MET A 141 -11.42 3.90 0.36
C MET A 141 -12.68 4.73 0.17
N THR A 142 -13.79 4.11 -0.24
CA THR A 142 -15.08 4.80 -0.39
C THR A 142 -15.58 5.33 0.95
N TRP A 143 -15.51 4.50 2.00
CA TRP A 143 -15.86 4.93 3.35
C TRP A 143 -14.97 6.07 3.86
N LEU A 144 -13.65 5.96 3.68
CA LEU A 144 -12.68 6.98 4.09
C LEU A 144 -12.96 8.32 3.42
N ILE A 145 -13.18 8.31 2.10
CA ILE A 145 -13.54 9.51 1.33
C ILE A 145 -14.83 10.14 1.86
N MET A 146 -15.89 9.35 2.07
CA MET A 146 -17.16 9.87 2.60
C MET A 146 -17.03 10.43 4.03
N SER A 147 -16.12 9.89 4.84
CA SER A 147 -15.88 10.37 6.20
C SER A 147 -15.22 11.74 6.25
N VAL A 148 -14.45 12.11 5.22
CA VAL A 148 -13.73 13.39 5.13
C VAL A 148 -14.56 14.47 4.43
N ILE A 149 -15.50 14.09 3.55
CA ILE A 149 -16.40 15.03 2.86
C ILE A 149 -17.55 15.52 3.76
N LYS A 150 -17.86 14.80 4.84
CA LYS A 150 -18.82 15.24 5.86
C LYS A 150 -18.26 16.35 6.73
#